data_AF-A0A6A6DP17-F1
#
_entry.id   AF-A0A6A6DP17-F1
#
_cell.length_a   1.000
_cell.length_b   1.000
_cell.length_c   1.000
_cell.angle_alpha   90.00
_cell.angle_beta   90.00
_cell.angle_gamma   90.00
#
_symmetry.space_group_name_H-M   'P 1'
#
loop_
_entity.id
_entity.type
_entity.pdbx_description
1 polymer ?
#
loop_
_entity_poly.entity_id
_entity_poly.type
_entity_poly.pdbx_seq_one_letter_code
_entity_poly.pdbx_strand_id
1 'polypeptide(L)'
;MISTETLPALPSRVLDVDALHSPSKLSLVESCGRHGHYVTLSHVWGQQRIITTTATNIREQMQSIRLETLSQTFKIAISIVRKLNIRYIWIDSLCIIQDDPKDWAVEAAKMGGYYLNSLFNIAAVSAYDGYTGRFMRYMPLKITPCPITVRFSASAQNTDGFQRPTLWQRAWVLQERLLSPRLLLFSEMQMSWLCRTEEASERVPEGTSRFIDLKHSDKAFRSAILGFTSLINLYNSWYDLVMLYGKCSLTVKSDIFPAISGIARAIGRATGDEYYAGHWRNDLHRGLLWTAPDSTASHVDLREHRAPSWSWASL
;
A
#
# COMPACT_ATOMS: atom_id res chain seq x y z
N MET A 1 15.39 -7.48 -22.88
CA MET A 1 15.77 -8.84 -22.45
C MET A 1 15.30 -8.99 -21.02
N ILE A 2 14.27 -9.82 -20.79
CA ILE A 2 13.83 -10.16 -19.44
C ILE A 2 14.97 -11.00 -18.85
N SER A 3 15.68 -10.42 -17.88
CA SER A 3 16.62 -11.15 -17.03
C SER A 3 15.97 -12.46 -16.59
N THR A 4 16.71 -13.56 -16.58
CA THR A 4 16.31 -14.82 -15.95
C THR A 4 16.19 -14.58 -14.43
N GLU A 5 15.17 -13.81 -14.02
CA GLU A 5 14.88 -13.53 -12.64
C GLU A 5 14.27 -14.79 -12.04
N THR A 6 14.96 -15.32 -11.03
CA THR A 6 14.35 -16.23 -10.07
C THR A 6 13.02 -15.62 -9.62
N LEU A 7 11.92 -16.33 -9.86
CA LEU A 7 10.58 -15.91 -9.45
C LEU A 7 10.61 -15.50 -7.96
N PRO A 8 9.84 -14.49 -7.52
CA PRO A 8 9.84 -14.08 -6.13
C PRO A 8 9.20 -15.16 -5.25
N ALA A 9 9.65 -15.26 -4.00
CA ALA A 9 9.02 -16.12 -3.01
C ALA A 9 7.58 -15.65 -2.78
N LEU A 10 6.63 -16.58 -2.79
CA LEU A 10 5.23 -16.26 -2.51
C LEU A 10 5.06 -15.94 -1.01
N PRO A 11 4.08 -15.09 -0.65
CA PRO A 11 3.63 -14.92 0.72
C PRO A 11 3.27 -16.26 1.39
N SER A 12 3.26 -16.34 2.73
CA SER A 12 2.94 -17.60 3.44
C SER A 12 1.68 -18.29 2.90
N ARG A 13 0.65 -17.48 2.58
CA ARG A 13 -0.57 -17.89 1.89
C ARG A 13 -0.91 -16.90 0.78
N VAL A 14 -1.50 -17.39 -0.31
CA VAL A 14 -2.00 -16.59 -1.43
C VAL A 14 -3.34 -17.13 -1.90
N LEU A 15 -4.16 -16.27 -2.50
CA LEU A 15 -5.33 -16.72 -3.27
C LEU A 15 -4.85 -17.21 -4.63
N ASP A 16 -5.14 -18.47 -4.91
CA ASP A 16 -5.02 -19.05 -6.24
C ASP A 16 -6.29 -18.75 -7.03
N VAL A 17 -6.14 -17.87 -8.03
CA VAL A 17 -7.23 -17.45 -8.91
C VAL A 17 -7.22 -18.20 -10.24
N ASP A 18 -6.34 -19.21 -10.40
CA ASP A 18 -5.95 -19.78 -11.69
C ASP A 18 -7.14 -20.25 -12.52
N ALA A 19 -7.41 -19.41 -13.51
CA ALA A 19 -8.24 -19.68 -14.64
C ALA A 19 -7.33 -19.81 -15.85
N LEU A 20 -6.82 -21.01 -16.07
CA LEU A 20 -6.69 -21.57 -17.43
C LEU A 20 -7.69 -22.71 -17.68
N HIS A 21 -8.46 -23.16 -16.67
CA HIS A 21 -9.44 -24.26 -16.83
C HIS A 21 -10.74 -24.16 -16.01
N SER A 22 -10.97 -23.13 -15.16
CA SER A 22 -12.29 -22.92 -14.52
C SER A 22 -12.48 -21.51 -13.93
N PRO A 23 -13.44 -20.69 -14.42
CA PRO A 23 -13.71 -19.35 -13.89
C PRO A 23 -14.31 -19.35 -12.47
N SER A 24 -14.84 -20.48 -12.02
CA SER A 24 -15.40 -20.69 -10.67
C SER A 24 -14.35 -21.06 -9.62
N LYS A 25 -13.14 -21.47 -10.03
CA LYS A 25 -12.12 -21.94 -9.09
C LYS A 25 -11.42 -20.76 -8.41
N LEU A 26 -11.51 -20.72 -7.10
CA LEU A 26 -10.85 -19.77 -6.23
C LEU A 26 -10.59 -20.47 -4.90
N SER A 27 -9.35 -20.43 -4.41
CA SER A 27 -9.00 -21.07 -3.14
C SER A 27 -7.82 -20.38 -2.48
N LEU A 28 -7.81 -20.35 -1.15
CA LEU A 28 -6.63 -19.99 -0.38
C LEU A 28 -5.62 -21.14 -0.47
N VAL A 29 -4.33 -20.83 -0.65
CA VAL A 29 -3.30 -21.85 -0.77
C VAL A 29 -2.10 -21.48 0.09
N GLU A 30 -1.59 -22.44 0.86
CA GLU A 30 -0.29 -22.32 1.53
C GLU A 30 0.83 -22.43 0.50
N SER A 31 1.73 -21.45 0.51
CA SER A 31 2.79 -21.38 -0.49
C SER A 31 3.87 -22.42 -0.27
N CYS A 32 4.14 -22.82 0.97
CA CYS A 32 5.16 -23.81 1.34
C CYS A 32 6.54 -23.53 0.70
N GLY A 33 6.94 -22.25 0.65
CA GLY A 33 8.22 -21.82 0.05
C GLY A 33 8.25 -21.80 -1.48
N ARG A 34 7.10 -21.98 -2.15
CA ARG A 34 7.00 -21.82 -3.61
C ARG A 34 7.29 -20.40 -4.05
N HIS A 35 7.73 -20.28 -5.29
CA HIS A 35 8.01 -19.02 -5.95
C HIS A 35 7.03 -18.83 -7.11
N GLY A 36 6.64 -17.60 -7.37
CA GLY A 36 5.67 -17.30 -8.41
C GLY A 36 5.31 -15.83 -8.45
N HIS A 37 4.79 -15.40 -9.58
CA HIS A 37 4.27 -14.05 -9.73
C HIS A 37 2.92 -13.91 -9.02
N TYR A 38 2.78 -12.84 -8.24
CA TYR A 38 1.55 -12.49 -7.55
C TYR A 38 1.33 -10.99 -7.54
N VAL A 39 0.08 -10.60 -7.32
CA VAL A 39 -0.37 -9.21 -7.17
C VAL A 39 -0.85 -8.99 -5.75
N THR A 40 -0.73 -7.79 -5.21
CA THR A 40 -1.32 -7.42 -3.91
C THR A 40 -2.53 -6.50 -4.10
N LEU A 41 -3.43 -6.47 -3.11
CA LEU A 41 -4.58 -5.55 -3.09
C LEU A 41 -4.56 -4.67 -1.84
N SER A 42 -4.49 -3.36 -2.04
CA SER A 42 -4.78 -2.34 -1.01
C SER A 42 -6.25 -1.92 -1.10
N HIS A 43 -6.99 -2.11 -0.02
CA HIS A 43 -8.42 -1.77 0.06
C HIS A 43 -8.85 -1.31 1.45
N VAL A 44 -9.97 -0.59 1.52
CA VAL A 44 -10.60 -0.20 2.79
C VAL A 44 -11.53 -1.33 3.23
N TRP A 45 -11.38 -1.81 4.45
CA TRP A 45 -12.25 -2.87 4.99
C TRP A 45 -13.70 -2.38 5.17
N GLY A 46 -13.91 -1.10 5.53
CA GLY A 46 -15.24 -0.48 5.68
C GLY A 46 -15.99 -0.94 6.95
N GLN A 47 -17.24 -0.49 7.11
CA GLN A 47 -18.12 -0.90 8.23
C GLN A 47 -18.89 -2.21 7.98
N GLN A 48 -18.92 -2.70 6.73
CA GLN A 48 -19.58 -3.95 6.40
C GLN A 48 -18.62 -5.14 6.52
N ARG A 49 -19.16 -6.31 6.91
CA ARG A 49 -18.39 -7.56 7.04
C ARG A 49 -17.88 -8.01 5.66
N ILE A 50 -16.61 -7.73 5.37
CA ILE A 50 -15.87 -8.44 4.32
C ILE A 50 -15.57 -9.86 4.78
N ILE A 51 -15.42 -10.78 3.83
CA ILE A 51 -14.96 -12.13 4.15
C ILE A 51 -13.52 -12.07 4.68
N THR A 52 -13.28 -12.75 5.79
CA THR A 52 -11.97 -12.85 6.43
C THR A 52 -11.63 -14.32 6.68
N THR A 53 -10.34 -14.64 6.71
CA THR A 53 -9.87 -15.96 7.16
C THR A 53 -9.78 -15.99 8.67
N THR A 54 -10.32 -17.04 9.26
CA THR A 54 -10.26 -17.34 10.70
C THR A 54 -9.78 -18.77 10.91
N ALA A 55 -9.36 -19.10 12.12
CA ALA A 55 -8.94 -20.45 12.49
C ALA A 55 -10.05 -21.50 12.20
N THR A 56 -11.31 -21.08 12.28
CA THR A 56 -12.48 -21.95 12.03
C THR A 56 -12.78 -22.17 10.55
N ASN A 57 -12.54 -21.18 9.69
CA ASN A 57 -12.95 -21.23 8.28
C ASN A 57 -11.80 -21.48 7.29
N ILE A 58 -10.55 -21.45 7.74
CA ILE A 58 -9.36 -21.60 6.88
C ILE A 58 -9.41 -22.87 6.02
N ARG A 59 -9.82 -24.01 6.61
CA ARG A 59 -9.91 -25.29 5.89
C ARG A 59 -10.92 -25.22 4.74
N GLU A 60 -12.05 -24.56 4.94
CA GLU A 60 -13.07 -24.37 3.91
C GLU A 60 -12.56 -23.45 2.81
N GLN A 61 -11.92 -22.33 3.18
CA GLN A 61 -11.34 -21.39 2.22
C GLN A 61 -10.21 -22.01 1.39
N MET A 62 -9.47 -22.98 1.94
CA MET A 62 -8.46 -23.73 1.20
C MET A 62 -9.04 -24.72 0.20
N GLN A 63 -10.27 -25.21 0.44
CA GLN A 63 -10.97 -26.08 -0.51
C GLN A 63 -11.59 -25.27 -1.65
N SER A 64 -12.37 -24.24 -1.31
CA SER A 64 -13.00 -23.36 -2.27
C SER A 64 -13.53 -22.10 -1.60
N ILE A 65 -13.35 -20.96 -2.25
CA ILE A 65 -13.97 -19.70 -1.89
C ILE A 65 -15.04 -19.39 -2.93
N ARG A 66 -16.28 -19.19 -2.47
CA ARG A 66 -17.39 -18.83 -3.36
C ARG A 66 -17.18 -17.41 -3.88
N LEU A 67 -17.15 -17.23 -5.20
CA LEU A 67 -16.93 -15.90 -5.78
C LEU A 67 -18.05 -14.93 -5.39
N GLU A 68 -19.27 -15.43 -5.23
CA GLU A 68 -20.47 -14.67 -4.91
C GLU A 68 -20.38 -14.00 -3.54
N THR A 69 -19.72 -14.64 -2.57
CA THR A 69 -19.56 -14.13 -1.20
C THR A 69 -18.51 -13.04 -1.08
N LEU A 70 -17.71 -12.82 -2.13
CA LEU A 70 -16.71 -11.78 -2.12
C LEU A 70 -17.32 -10.39 -2.29
N SER A 71 -16.65 -9.40 -1.72
CA SER A 71 -16.95 -7.99 -1.96
C SER A 71 -16.76 -7.65 -3.45
N GLN A 72 -17.42 -6.59 -3.90
CA GLN A 72 -17.27 -6.13 -5.28
C GLN A 72 -15.81 -5.73 -5.60
N THR A 73 -15.11 -5.17 -4.62
CA THR A 73 -13.68 -4.83 -4.73
C THR A 73 -12.83 -6.07 -5.04
N PHE A 74 -13.07 -7.18 -4.32
CA PHE A 74 -12.32 -8.43 -4.54
C PHE A 74 -12.66 -9.07 -5.88
N LYS A 75 -13.94 -9.07 -6.27
CA LYS A 75 -14.38 -9.57 -7.58
C LYS A 75 -13.68 -8.84 -8.73
N ILE A 76 -13.57 -7.52 -8.65
CA ILE A 76 -12.89 -6.71 -9.66
C ILE A 76 -11.39 -6.97 -9.66
N ALA A 77 -10.75 -7.00 -8.49
CA ALA A 77 -9.32 -7.30 -8.38
C ALA A 77 -8.98 -8.68 -8.98
N ILE A 78 -9.77 -9.71 -8.66
CA ILE A 78 -9.61 -11.06 -9.23
C ILE A 78 -9.81 -11.05 -10.76
N SER A 79 -10.81 -10.30 -11.26
CA SER A 79 -11.04 -10.15 -12.70
C SER A 79 -9.85 -9.50 -13.41
N ILE A 80 -9.25 -8.46 -12.83
CA ILE A 80 -8.04 -7.81 -13.35
C ILE A 80 -6.88 -8.81 -13.40
N VAL A 81 -6.62 -9.50 -12.28
CA VAL A 81 -5.54 -10.49 -12.17
C VAL A 81 -5.69 -11.62 -13.20
N ARG A 82 -6.91 -12.14 -13.38
CA ARG A 82 -7.23 -13.15 -14.41
C ARG A 82 -7.04 -12.62 -15.83
N LYS A 83 -7.51 -11.41 -16.14
CA LYS A 83 -7.34 -10.79 -17.48
C LYS A 83 -5.88 -10.55 -17.85
N LEU A 84 -5.02 -10.36 -16.85
CA LEU A 84 -3.58 -10.19 -17.03
C LEU A 84 -2.81 -11.53 -17.00
N ASN A 85 -3.51 -12.67 -17.00
CA ASN A 85 -2.93 -14.02 -16.93
C ASN A 85 -2.00 -14.23 -15.73
N ILE A 86 -2.35 -13.62 -14.58
CA ILE A 86 -1.64 -13.81 -13.32
C ILE A 86 -2.42 -14.79 -12.45
N ARG A 87 -1.71 -15.71 -11.82
CA ARG A 87 -2.31 -16.81 -11.05
C ARG A 87 -2.65 -16.46 -9.61
N TYR A 88 -1.83 -15.62 -8.98
CA TYR A 88 -1.89 -15.42 -7.54
C TYR A 88 -2.22 -13.97 -7.19
N ILE A 89 -3.09 -13.78 -6.20
CA ILE A 89 -3.34 -12.49 -5.55
C ILE A 89 -3.20 -12.65 -4.04
N TRP A 90 -2.61 -11.66 -3.39
CA TRP A 90 -2.53 -11.56 -1.94
C TRP A 90 -3.47 -10.46 -1.45
N ILE A 91 -4.36 -10.82 -0.54
CA ILE A 91 -5.33 -9.93 0.10
C ILE A 91 -5.21 -10.18 1.60
N ASP A 92 -4.81 -9.16 2.36
CA ASP A 92 -4.55 -9.23 3.80
C ASP A 92 -5.66 -9.95 4.58
N SER A 93 -6.92 -9.57 4.34
CA SER A 93 -8.10 -10.11 5.02
C SER A 93 -8.30 -11.61 4.80
N LEU A 94 -7.79 -12.15 3.68
CA LEU A 94 -7.94 -13.56 3.28
C LEU A 94 -6.65 -14.38 3.36
N CYS A 95 -5.48 -13.74 3.46
CA CYS A 95 -4.19 -14.44 3.51
C CYS A 95 -3.60 -14.48 4.92
N ILE A 96 -4.17 -13.72 5.86
CA ILE A 96 -3.81 -13.69 7.28
C ILE A 96 -4.99 -14.22 8.10
N ILE A 97 -4.69 -15.05 9.10
CA ILE A 97 -5.69 -15.57 10.03
C ILE A 97 -6.03 -14.47 11.05
N GLN A 98 -7.19 -13.85 10.91
CA GLN A 98 -7.52 -12.60 11.59
C GLN A 98 -7.78 -12.75 13.10
N ASP A 99 -8.14 -13.96 13.55
CA ASP A 99 -8.39 -14.29 14.95
C ASP A 99 -7.22 -15.03 15.62
N ASP A 100 -6.05 -15.10 14.96
CA ASP A 100 -4.81 -15.65 15.52
C ASP A 100 -3.74 -14.56 15.68
N PRO A 101 -3.50 -14.07 16.91
CA PRO A 101 -2.48 -13.04 17.17
C PRO A 101 -1.05 -13.46 16.80
N LYS A 102 -0.73 -14.77 16.84
CA LYS A 102 0.61 -15.27 16.50
C LYS A 102 0.80 -15.24 14.99
N ASP A 103 -0.19 -15.73 14.23
CA ASP A 103 -0.18 -15.67 12.77
C ASP A 103 -0.12 -14.21 12.31
N TRP A 104 -0.96 -13.34 12.90
CA TRP A 104 -0.96 -11.91 12.59
C TRP A 104 0.41 -11.27 12.81
N ALA A 105 1.07 -11.52 13.94
CA ALA A 105 2.38 -10.92 14.23
C ALA A 105 3.46 -11.34 13.22
N VAL A 106 3.45 -12.61 12.80
CA VAL A 106 4.36 -13.14 11.80
C VAL A 106 4.09 -12.52 10.43
N GLU A 107 2.84 -12.45 10.01
CA GLU A 107 2.47 -11.93 8.69
C GLU A 107 2.62 -10.41 8.61
N ALA A 108 2.27 -9.67 9.66
CA ALA A 108 2.48 -8.23 9.79
C ALA A 108 3.96 -7.84 9.60
N ALA A 109 4.88 -8.60 10.20
CA ALA A 109 6.32 -8.36 10.08
C ALA A 109 6.87 -8.61 8.66
N LYS A 110 6.20 -9.48 7.89
CA LYS A 110 6.53 -9.83 6.49
C LYS A 110 5.81 -8.96 5.46
N MET A 111 4.71 -8.31 5.84
CA MET A 111 3.79 -7.60 4.94
C MET A 111 4.51 -6.63 3.99
N GLY A 112 5.45 -5.82 4.51
CA GLY A 112 6.25 -4.93 3.66
C GLY A 112 7.02 -5.66 2.55
N GLY A 113 7.51 -6.87 2.83
CA GLY A 113 8.14 -7.76 1.85
C GLY A 113 7.15 -8.33 0.84
N TYR A 114 5.89 -8.57 1.23
CA TYR A 114 4.86 -9.02 0.29
C TYR A 114 4.52 -7.94 -0.75
N TYR A 115 4.43 -6.68 -0.35
CA TYR A 115 4.27 -5.58 -1.30
C TYR A 115 5.54 -5.34 -2.13
N LEU A 116 6.72 -5.43 -1.52
CA LEU A 116 7.99 -5.22 -2.21
C LEU A 116 8.25 -6.23 -3.34
N ASN A 117 7.83 -7.49 -3.16
CA ASN A 117 8.10 -8.58 -4.11
C ASN A 117 6.90 -8.89 -5.04
N SER A 118 5.80 -8.13 -4.95
CA SER A 118 4.67 -8.30 -5.87
C SER A 118 4.98 -7.73 -7.26
N LEU A 119 4.30 -8.24 -8.29
CA LEU A 119 4.42 -7.68 -9.65
C LEU A 119 3.98 -6.22 -9.70
N PHE A 120 2.85 -5.95 -9.05
CA PHE A 120 2.28 -4.64 -8.79
C PHE A 120 1.23 -4.77 -7.68
N ASN A 121 0.88 -3.63 -7.10
CA ASN A 121 -0.22 -3.52 -6.14
C ASN A 121 -1.42 -2.82 -6.78
N ILE A 122 -2.61 -3.41 -6.65
CA ILE A 122 -3.88 -2.78 -7.01
C ILE A 122 -4.31 -1.95 -5.81
N ALA A 123 -4.53 -0.65 -6.00
CA ALA A 123 -5.06 0.22 -4.96
C ALA A 123 -6.45 0.73 -5.34
N ALA A 124 -7.46 0.31 -4.57
CA ALA A 124 -8.84 0.79 -4.71
C ALA A 124 -9.02 2.10 -3.93
N VAL A 125 -8.46 3.19 -4.47
CA VAL A 125 -8.30 4.49 -3.79
C VAL A 125 -9.64 5.23 -3.61
N SER A 126 -10.60 5.00 -4.51
CA SER A 126 -11.95 5.59 -4.52
C SER A 126 -13.02 4.84 -3.73
N ALA A 127 -12.67 3.71 -3.13
CA ALA A 127 -13.62 2.94 -2.35
C ALA A 127 -13.78 3.57 -0.95
N TYR A 128 -14.94 4.18 -0.68
CA TYR A 128 -15.30 4.68 0.66
C TYR A 128 -15.46 3.53 1.66
N ASP A 129 -15.79 2.33 1.17
CA ASP A 129 -15.89 1.07 1.92
C ASP A 129 -15.58 -0.13 0.99
N GLY A 130 -15.34 -1.31 1.57
CA GLY A 130 -15.00 -2.51 0.81
C GLY A 130 -16.11 -3.03 -0.11
N TYR A 131 -17.37 -2.60 0.10
CA TYR A 131 -18.56 -3.14 -0.56
C TYR A 131 -18.96 -2.38 -1.83
N THR A 132 -18.92 -1.05 -1.79
CA THR A 132 -19.37 -0.20 -2.91
C THR A 132 -18.55 -0.41 -4.17
N GLY A 133 -17.35 -0.99 -4.07
CA GLY A 133 -16.60 -1.51 -5.22
C GLY A 133 -16.47 -0.49 -6.34
N ARG A 134 -16.40 0.80 -6.02
CA ARG A 134 -16.30 1.88 -6.99
C ARG A 134 -14.88 1.94 -7.55
N PHE A 135 -14.48 0.90 -8.26
CA PHE A 135 -13.53 1.01 -9.34
C PHE A 135 -14.22 1.85 -10.43
N MET A 136 -14.10 3.17 -10.31
CA MET A 136 -14.58 4.18 -11.25
C MET A 136 -16.10 4.24 -11.53
N ARG A 137 -16.63 5.47 -11.56
CA ARG A 137 -17.80 5.76 -12.40
C ARG A 137 -17.23 6.08 -13.78
N TYR A 138 -17.18 5.09 -14.69
CA TYR A 138 -16.65 5.29 -16.04
C TYR A 138 -17.44 6.41 -16.73
N MET A 139 -16.85 7.61 -16.79
CA MET A 139 -17.40 8.75 -17.52
C MET A 139 -16.45 9.05 -18.67
N PRO A 140 -16.65 8.41 -19.84
CA PRO A 140 -15.74 8.55 -20.97
C PRO A 140 -15.54 10.03 -21.36
N LEU A 141 -16.59 10.85 -21.27
CA LEU A 141 -16.55 12.29 -21.53
C LEU A 141 -15.66 13.11 -20.58
N LYS A 142 -15.27 12.59 -19.40
CA LYS A 142 -14.30 13.25 -18.49
C LYS A 142 -12.85 12.82 -18.73
N ILE A 143 -12.65 11.75 -19.51
CA ILE A 143 -11.34 11.11 -19.70
C ILE A 143 -10.82 11.40 -21.10
N THR A 144 -11.69 11.49 -22.12
CA THR A 144 -11.27 11.85 -23.48
C THR A 144 -10.69 13.27 -23.48
N PRO A 145 -9.39 13.45 -23.80
CA PRO A 145 -8.80 14.77 -23.90
C PRO A 145 -9.47 15.54 -25.06
N CYS A 146 -10.06 16.69 -24.76
CA CYS A 146 -10.43 17.66 -25.79
C CYS A 146 -9.26 18.65 -25.90
N PRO A 147 -8.48 18.65 -27.00
CA PRO A 147 -7.40 19.60 -27.17
C PRO A 147 -7.98 21.00 -27.37
N ILE A 148 -7.85 21.86 -26.37
CA ILE A 148 -8.24 23.27 -26.43
C ILE A 148 -6.95 24.10 -26.39
N THR A 149 -6.74 24.95 -27.40
CA THR A 149 -5.63 25.90 -27.41
C THR A 149 -5.96 27.07 -26.49
N VAL A 150 -5.40 27.07 -25.29
CA VAL A 150 -5.53 28.18 -24.33
C VAL A 150 -4.24 29.00 -24.33
N ARG A 151 -4.36 30.32 -24.53
CA ARG A 151 -3.25 31.26 -24.32
C ARG A 151 -3.23 31.65 -22.84
N PHE A 152 -2.35 31.02 -22.06
CA PHE A 152 -2.19 31.38 -20.65
C PHE A 152 -1.28 32.61 -20.51
N SER A 153 -1.80 33.66 -19.87
CA SER A 153 -0.98 34.67 -19.17
C SER A 153 -0.45 34.00 -17.91
N ALA A 154 0.87 34.04 -17.69
CA ALA A 154 1.53 33.34 -16.59
C ALA A 154 1.14 33.91 -15.22
N SER A 155 0.03 33.45 -14.65
CA SER A 155 -0.25 33.47 -13.20
C SER A 155 -1.46 32.60 -12.88
N ALA A 156 -1.29 31.28 -12.92
CA ALA A 156 -2.24 30.38 -12.27
C ALA A 156 -1.46 29.61 -11.21
N GLN A 157 -1.59 30.03 -9.95
CA GLN A 157 -1.26 29.16 -8.84
C GLN A 157 -2.28 28.02 -8.88
N ASN A 158 -1.80 26.80 -9.09
CA ASN A 158 -2.62 25.60 -8.91
C ASN A 158 -2.96 25.47 -7.42
N THR A 159 -4.11 26.01 -7.02
CA THR A 159 -4.76 25.67 -5.76
C THR A 159 -5.86 24.66 -6.06
N ASP A 160 -5.48 23.48 -6.55
CA ASP A 160 -6.42 22.36 -6.50
C ASP A 160 -6.30 21.77 -5.10
N GLY A 161 -7.35 21.97 -4.29
CA GLY A 161 -7.49 21.37 -2.98
C GLY A 161 -7.63 19.86 -3.10
N PHE A 162 -6.51 19.17 -3.35
CA PHE A 162 -6.49 17.72 -3.46
C PHE A 162 -6.72 17.12 -2.08
N GLN A 163 -7.98 16.78 -1.79
CA GLN A 163 -8.33 16.06 -0.58
C GLN A 163 -7.74 14.64 -0.67
N ARG A 164 -6.93 14.25 0.32
CA ARG A 164 -6.30 12.92 0.32
C ARG A 164 -7.39 11.84 0.30
N PRO A 165 -7.36 10.91 -0.66
CA PRO A 165 -8.24 9.75 -0.67
C PRO A 165 -8.22 8.99 0.66
N THR A 166 -9.37 8.48 1.06
CA THR A 166 -9.58 7.76 2.33
C THR A 166 -8.57 6.63 2.53
N LEU A 167 -8.21 5.90 1.47
CA LEU A 167 -7.22 4.83 1.54
C LEU A 167 -5.84 5.35 2.01
N TRP A 168 -5.38 6.50 1.51
CA TRP A 168 -4.06 7.08 1.86
C TRP A 168 -4.03 7.72 3.25
N GLN A 169 -5.17 7.81 3.91
CA GLN A 169 -5.22 8.22 5.31
C GLN A 169 -4.92 7.06 6.25
N ARG A 170 -4.90 5.80 5.79
CA ARG A 170 -4.57 4.65 6.65
C ARG A 170 -3.06 4.49 6.80
N ALA A 171 -2.63 4.23 8.03
CA ALA A 171 -1.22 4.07 8.36
C ALA A 171 -0.56 2.89 7.61
N TRP A 172 -1.21 1.72 7.58
CA TRP A 172 -0.73 0.54 6.85
C TRP A 172 -0.52 0.82 5.36
N VAL A 173 -1.41 1.60 4.74
CA VAL A 173 -1.36 1.90 3.30
C VAL A 173 -0.09 2.65 2.89
N LEU A 174 0.56 3.36 3.81
CA LEU A 174 1.81 4.04 3.51
C LEU A 174 2.89 3.06 3.03
N GLN A 175 3.11 1.95 3.74
CA GLN A 175 4.08 0.95 3.31
C GLN A 175 3.62 0.15 2.10
N GLU A 176 2.31 -0.13 1.99
CA GLU A 176 1.71 -0.80 0.82
C GLU A 176 2.00 -0.01 -0.45
N ARG A 177 1.80 1.31 -0.38
CA ARG A 177 2.06 2.23 -1.49
C ARG A 177 3.55 2.37 -1.76
N LEU A 178 4.38 2.60 -0.75
CA LEU A 178 5.78 2.97 -0.98
C LEU A 178 6.68 1.80 -1.36
N LEU A 179 6.42 0.60 -0.83
CA LEU A 179 7.27 -0.57 -1.09
C LEU A 179 6.91 -1.28 -2.39
N SER A 180 5.67 -1.16 -2.87
CA SER A 180 5.24 -1.77 -4.13
C SER A 180 6.07 -1.26 -5.32
N PRO A 181 6.71 -2.16 -6.11
CA PRO A 181 7.50 -1.78 -7.29
C PRO A 181 6.69 -0.99 -8.31
N ARG A 182 5.42 -1.38 -8.47
CA ARG A 182 4.43 -0.76 -9.36
C ARG A 182 3.09 -0.65 -8.64
N LEU A 183 2.32 0.38 -8.97
CA LEU A 183 0.97 0.59 -8.45
C LEU A 183 0.01 0.76 -9.62
N LEU A 184 -1.13 0.09 -9.53
CA LEU A 184 -2.30 0.32 -10.36
C LEU A 184 -3.37 0.97 -9.48
N LEU A 185 -3.56 2.27 -9.64
CA LEU A 185 -4.46 3.09 -8.85
C LEU A 185 -5.81 3.23 -9.55
N PHE A 186 -6.87 2.90 -8.83
CA PHE A 186 -8.24 3.19 -9.23
C PHE A 186 -8.76 4.33 -8.37
N SER A 187 -8.87 5.51 -8.97
CA SER A 187 -9.46 6.70 -8.36
C SER A 187 -10.91 6.89 -8.82
N GLU A 188 -11.60 7.91 -8.31
CA GLU A 188 -12.98 8.19 -8.71
C GLU A 188 -13.08 8.66 -10.16
N MET A 189 -12.00 9.28 -10.64
CA MET A 189 -11.99 10.00 -11.92
C MET A 189 -11.34 9.22 -13.05
N GLN A 190 -10.30 8.44 -12.75
CA GLN A 190 -9.52 7.70 -13.74
C GLN A 190 -8.70 6.58 -13.11
N MET A 191 -8.23 5.66 -13.96
CA MET A 191 -7.15 4.75 -13.63
C MET A 191 -5.79 5.43 -13.87
N SER A 192 -4.84 5.16 -12.99
CA SER A 192 -3.46 5.62 -13.12
C SER A 192 -2.50 4.51 -12.74
N TRP A 193 -1.34 4.48 -13.36
CA TRP A 193 -0.31 3.49 -13.05
C TRP A 193 1.04 4.15 -12.92
N LEU A 194 1.83 3.66 -11.99
CA LEU A 194 3.16 4.17 -11.75
C LEU A 194 4.12 3.04 -11.40
N CYS A 195 5.38 3.24 -11.76
CA CYS A 195 6.50 2.41 -11.34
C CYS A 195 7.53 3.28 -10.63
N ARG A 196 8.80 2.85 -10.59
CA ARG A 196 9.86 3.64 -9.97
C ARG A 196 10.40 4.76 -10.87
N THR A 197 10.14 4.70 -12.18
CA THR A 197 10.69 5.62 -13.17
C THR A 197 9.63 6.42 -13.91
N GLU A 198 8.42 5.88 -14.01
CA GLU A 198 7.36 6.44 -14.85
C GLU A 198 6.01 6.47 -14.13
N GLU A 199 5.18 7.36 -14.62
CA GLU A 199 3.86 7.63 -14.11
C GLU A 199 2.95 8.00 -15.28
N ALA A 200 1.80 7.36 -15.34
CA ALA A 200 0.86 7.51 -16.44
C ALA A 200 -0.59 7.34 -15.96
N SER A 201 -1.51 7.75 -16.81
CA SER A 201 -2.95 7.67 -16.52
C SER A 201 -3.74 7.41 -17.79
N GLU A 202 -5.02 7.07 -17.67
CA GLU A 202 -5.90 6.91 -18.82
C GLU A 202 -5.92 8.14 -19.74
N ARG A 203 -5.74 9.34 -19.19
CA ARG A 203 -5.66 10.59 -19.96
C ARG A 203 -4.36 10.73 -20.74
N VAL A 204 -3.27 10.21 -20.19
CA VAL A 204 -1.93 10.29 -20.80
C VAL A 204 -1.22 8.96 -20.64
N PRO A 205 -1.53 7.97 -21.52
CA PRO A 205 -1.06 6.61 -21.36
C PRO A 205 0.45 6.45 -21.59
N GLU A 206 1.03 7.32 -22.39
CA GLU A 206 2.47 7.38 -22.69
C GLU A 206 3.29 7.97 -21.54
N GLY A 207 2.61 8.51 -20.52
CA GLY A 207 3.23 9.14 -19.36
C GLY A 207 3.70 10.58 -19.63
N THR A 208 3.58 11.44 -18.62
CA THR A 208 4.39 12.67 -18.52
C THR A 208 4.80 12.86 -17.07
N SER A 209 5.73 13.78 -16.82
CA SER A 209 6.48 13.85 -15.56
C SER A 209 5.65 13.83 -14.27
N ARG A 210 4.39 14.30 -14.19
CA ARG A 210 3.64 14.42 -12.89
C ARG A 210 2.12 14.55 -13.08
N PHE A 211 1.33 13.49 -12.93
CA PHE A 211 -0.14 13.54 -12.89
C PHE A 211 -0.76 13.04 -11.59
N ILE A 212 -0.15 12.04 -10.96
CA ILE A 212 -0.39 11.59 -9.61
C ILE A 212 0.42 12.55 -8.74
N ASP A 213 -0.27 13.36 -7.96
CA ASP A 213 0.36 14.20 -6.94
C ASP A 213 0.88 13.31 -5.78
N LEU A 214 1.89 12.49 -6.11
CA LEU A 214 2.71 11.84 -5.11
C LEU A 214 3.51 12.93 -4.44
N LYS A 215 3.35 13.00 -3.12
CA LYS A 215 4.10 13.91 -2.28
C LYS A 215 5.59 13.79 -2.57
N HIS A 216 6.29 14.91 -2.40
CA HIS A 216 7.75 14.96 -2.52
C HIS A 216 8.44 13.83 -1.71
N SER A 217 7.94 13.54 -0.51
CA SER A 217 8.39 12.43 0.36
C SER A 217 8.32 11.05 -0.30
N ASP A 218 7.27 10.78 -1.08
CA ASP A 218 7.11 9.49 -1.76
C ASP A 218 8.13 9.32 -2.88
N LYS A 219 8.36 10.39 -3.66
CA LYS A 219 9.35 10.40 -4.74
C LYS A 219 10.76 10.29 -4.19
N ALA A 220 11.05 11.04 -3.12
CA ALA A 220 12.32 10.98 -2.41
C ALA A 220 12.61 9.57 -1.89
N PHE A 221 11.63 8.93 -1.24
CA PHE A 221 11.76 7.54 -0.77
C PHE A 221 11.97 6.52 -1.89
N ARG A 222 11.19 6.62 -2.98
CA ARG A 222 11.32 5.71 -4.13
C ARG A 222 12.69 5.87 -4.82
N SER A 223 13.20 7.09 -4.92
CA SER A 223 14.56 7.38 -5.42
C SER A 223 15.64 6.86 -4.46
N ALA A 224 15.42 7.02 -3.16
CA ALA A 224 16.28 6.53 -2.09
C ALA A 224 16.50 5.01 -2.15
N ILE A 225 15.42 4.23 -2.30
CA ILE A 225 15.50 2.77 -2.44
C ILE A 225 16.29 2.34 -3.68
N LEU A 226 16.33 3.17 -4.72
CA LEU A 226 17.12 2.90 -5.93
C LEU A 226 18.61 3.22 -5.77
N GLY A 227 19.05 3.71 -4.61
CA GLY A 227 20.46 4.00 -4.34
C GLY A 227 20.99 5.30 -4.95
N PHE A 228 20.11 6.17 -5.44
CA PHE A 228 20.49 7.43 -6.10
C PHE A 228 20.58 8.62 -5.14
N THR A 229 20.79 8.40 -3.83
CA THR A 229 20.73 9.48 -2.84
C THR A 229 21.77 9.33 -1.73
N SER A 230 22.12 10.45 -1.09
CA SER A 230 23.04 10.50 0.04
C SER A 230 22.38 10.03 1.35
N LEU A 231 23.18 9.62 2.34
CA LEU A 231 22.70 9.21 3.67
C LEU A 231 21.81 10.28 4.32
N ILE A 232 22.20 11.56 4.22
CA ILE A 232 21.42 12.67 4.79
C ILE A 232 20.03 12.77 4.16
N ASN A 233 19.91 12.50 2.86
CA ASN A 233 18.62 12.51 2.17
C ASN A 233 17.76 11.30 2.55
N LEU A 234 18.36 10.14 2.86
CA LEU A 234 17.64 8.98 3.40
C LEU A 234 17.02 9.30 4.76
N TYR A 235 17.79 9.92 5.66
CA TYR A 235 17.27 10.34 6.96
C TYR A 235 16.20 11.44 6.83
N ASN A 236 16.40 12.44 5.96
CA ASN A 236 15.37 13.46 5.68
C ASN A 236 14.08 12.82 5.17
N SER A 237 14.19 11.89 4.23
CA SER A 237 13.04 11.13 3.72
C SER A 237 12.34 10.35 4.84
N TRP A 238 13.09 9.74 5.75
CA TRP A 238 12.50 9.06 6.92
C TRP A 238 11.67 10.02 7.77
N TYR A 239 12.20 11.18 8.14
CA TYR A 239 11.46 12.14 8.99
C TYR A 239 10.24 12.72 8.28
N ASP A 240 10.33 12.98 6.97
CA ASP A 240 9.18 13.38 6.16
C ASP A 240 8.09 12.30 6.15
N LEU A 241 8.50 11.02 6.06
CA LEU A 241 7.58 9.89 6.12
C LEU A 241 6.98 9.70 7.51
N VAL A 242 7.75 9.89 8.59
CA VAL A 242 7.24 9.87 9.97
C VAL A 242 6.20 10.96 10.16
N MET A 243 6.45 12.19 9.69
CA MET A 243 5.46 13.28 9.72
C MET A 243 4.21 12.95 8.89
N LEU A 244 4.38 12.31 7.74
CA LEU A 244 3.26 11.88 6.91
C LEU A 244 2.43 10.79 7.60
N TYR A 245 3.11 9.83 8.20
CA TYR A 245 2.56 8.69 8.92
C TYR A 245 1.83 9.11 10.20
N GLY A 246 2.35 10.10 10.93
CA GLY A 246 1.68 10.65 12.11
C GLY A 246 0.33 11.32 11.79
N LYS A 247 0.07 11.66 10.52
CA LYS A 247 -1.22 12.17 10.05
C LYS A 247 -2.17 11.06 9.56
N CYS A 248 -1.75 9.80 9.63
CA CYS A 248 -2.56 8.66 9.22
C CYS A 248 -3.35 8.09 10.41
N SER A 249 -4.52 7.53 10.11
CA SER A 249 -5.39 6.85 11.05
C SER A 249 -4.97 5.40 11.25
N LEU A 250 -4.99 4.97 12.51
CA LEU A 250 -4.83 3.58 12.94
C LEU A 250 -6.10 3.12 13.66
N THR A 251 -6.68 2.00 13.22
CA THR A 251 -7.79 1.37 13.94
C THR A 251 -7.30 0.71 15.22
N VAL A 252 -6.13 0.06 15.17
CA VAL A 252 -5.48 -0.60 16.30
C VAL A 252 -4.23 0.21 16.68
N LYS A 253 -4.22 0.81 17.87
CA LYS A 253 -3.14 1.73 18.28
C LYS A 253 -1.77 1.05 18.40
N SER A 254 -1.73 -0.24 18.75
CA SER A 254 -0.48 -1.02 18.87
C SER A 254 0.21 -1.27 17.52
N ASP A 255 -0.46 -1.03 16.40
CA ASP A 255 0.09 -1.25 15.06
C ASP A 255 1.05 -0.13 14.60
N ILE A 256 1.36 0.83 15.48
CA ILE A 256 2.15 2.02 15.15
C ILE A 256 3.54 1.72 14.57
N PHE A 257 4.24 0.72 15.10
CA PHE A 257 5.51 0.28 14.52
C PHE A 257 5.32 -0.78 13.42
N PRO A 258 4.48 -1.82 13.59
CA PRO A 258 4.23 -2.79 12.53
C PRO A 258 3.88 -2.15 11.18
N ALA A 259 3.01 -1.15 11.16
CA ALA A 259 2.50 -0.52 9.94
C ALA A 259 3.53 0.32 9.15
N ILE A 260 4.66 0.68 9.75
CA ILE A 260 5.77 1.39 9.07
C ILE A 260 7.05 0.55 8.99
N SER A 261 7.07 -0.64 9.60
CA SER A 261 8.26 -1.47 9.77
C SER A 261 8.93 -1.86 8.44
N GLY A 262 8.17 -2.05 7.37
CA GLY A 262 8.72 -2.35 6.05
C GLY A 262 9.53 -1.19 5.47
N ILE A 263 9.06 0.04 5.66
CA ILE A 263 9.75 1.28 5.25
C ILE A 263 11.02 1.44 6.08
N ALA A 264 10.92 1.28 7.41
CA ALA A 264 12.09 1.32 8.29
C ALA A 264 13.14 0.30 7.83
N ARG A 265 12.76 -0.96 7.59
CA ARG A 265 13.69 -1.99 7.11
C ARG A 265 14.34 -1.62 5.77
N ALA A 266 13.61 -0.98 4.85
CA ALA A 266 14.18 -0.54 3.58
C ALA A 266 15.23 0.57 3.78
N ILE A 267 14.96 1.56 4.63
CA ILE A 267 15.91 2.63 4.94
C ILE A 267 17.13 2.08 5.70
N GLY A 268 16.93 1.24 6.72
CA GLY A 268 18.02 0.64 7.49
C GLY A 268 18.95 -0.20 6.61
N ARG A 269 18.42 -0.90 5.61
CA ARG A 269 19.26 -1.60 4.60
C ARG A 269 20.03 -0.64 3.71
N ALA A 270 19.42 0.48 3.29
CA ALA A 270 20.05 1.47 2.43
C ALA A 270 21.11 2.29 3.16
N THR A 271 20.92 2.58 4.46
CA THR A 271 21.87 3.32 5.29
C THR A 271 22.92 2.42 5.96
N GLY A 272 22.61 1.13 6.16
CA GLY A 272 23.39 0.24 7.02
C GLY A 272 23.27 0.58 8.51
N ASP A 273 22.25 1.35 8.90
CA ASP A 273 22.08 1.87 10.26
C ASP A 273 21.11 1.03 11.10
N GLU A 274 21.23 1.14 12.42
CA GLU A 274 20.40 0.44 13.40
C GLU A 274 19.16 1.27 13.76
N TYR A 275 18.01 0.58 13.77
CA TYR A 275 16.70 1.19 14.03
C TYR A 275 16.26 0.98 15.48
N TYR A 276 15.91 2.07 16.17
CA TYR A 276 15.49 2.07 17.56
C TYR A 276 14.18 2.84 17.73
N ALA A 277 13.07 2.10 17.87
CA ALA A 277 11.73 2.62 18.21
C ALA A 277 11.37 3.94 17.50
N GLY A 278 11.54 4.01 16.18
CA GLY A 278 11.24 5.21 15.40
C GLY A 278 12.46 6.03 14.95
N HIS A 279 13.65 5.70 15.44
CA HIS A 279 14.86 6.50 15.27
C HIS A 279 16.03 5.69 14.71
N TRP A 280 17.04 6.40 14.22
CA TRP A 280 18.27 5.83 13.64
C TRP A 280 19.45 6.09 14.57
N ARG A 281 20.29 5.09 14.82
CA ARG A 281 21.42 5.22 15.75
C ARG A 281 22.38 6.34 15.36
N ASN A 282 22.74 6.43 14.08
CA ASN A 282 23.69 7.43 13.61
C ASN A 282 23.08 8.82 13.36
N ASP A 283 21.75 8.95 13.35
CA ASP A 283 21.04 10.25 13.23
C ASP A 283 20.12 10.53 14.44
N LEU A 284 20.42 9.92 15.60
CA LEU A 284 19.56 9.97 16.78
C LEU A 284 19.34 11.41 17.28
N HIS A 285 20.38 12.25 17.19
CA HIS A 285 20.33 13.65 17.58
C HIS A 285 19.25 14.44 16.84
N ARG A 286 18.99 14.17 15.56
CA ARG A 286 17.87 14.77 14.80
C ARG A 286 16.57 14.04 15.07
N GLY A 287 16.64 12.72 15.20
CA GLY A 287 15.49 11.88 15.54
C GLY A 287 14.76 12.39 16.78
N LEU A 288 15.48 12.73 17.84
CA LEU A 288 14.92 13.22 19.11
C LEU A 288 14.33 14.65 19.04
N LEU A 289 14.49 15.37 17.93
CA LEU A 289 13.93 16.73 17.73
C LEU A 289 12.56 16.71 17.04
N TRP A 290 11.84 15.60 17.11
CA TRP A 290 10.51 15.45 16.52
C TRP A 290 9.50 16.39 17.19
N THR A 291 8.52 16.87 16.44
CA THR A 291 7.44 17.74 16.94
C THR A 291 6.08 17.27 16.43
N ALA A 292 5.04 17.49 17.24
CA ALA A 292 3.66 17.25 16.82
C ALA A 292 3.16 18.46 16.00
N PRO A 293 2.58 18.27 14.80
CA PRO A 293 2.22 19.36 13.91
C PRO A 293 1.17 20.34 14.45
N ASP A 294 0.34 19.95 15.43
CA ASP A 294 -0.75 20.78 15.95
C ASP A 294 -1.02 20.51 17.44
N SER A 295 -1.09 21.59 18.24
CA SER A 295 -1.38 21.60 19.68
C SER A 295 -2.85 21.30 20.04
N THR A 296 -3.63 20.76 19.10
CA THR A 296 -5.05 20.40 19.27
C THR A 296 -5.27 18.90 19.47
N ALA A 297 -4.19 18.11 19.57
CA ALA A 297 -4.30 16.70 19.92
C ALA A 297 -5.00 16.56 21.28
N SER A 298 -6.26 16.14 21.22
CA SER A 298 -7.02 15.56 22.33
C SER A 298 -6.09 14.64 23.11
N HIS A 299 -5.98 14.89 24.42
CA HIS A 299 -5.13 14.16 25.36
C HIS A 299 -4.87 12.71 24.91
N VAL A 300 -3.65 12.45 24.44
CA VAL A 300 -3.20 11.08 24.19
C VAL A 300 -3.35 10.36 25.51
N ASP A 301 -4.18 9.32 25.54
CA ASP A 301 -4.35 8.51 26.75
C ASP A 301 -3.05 7.73 27.00
N LEU A 302 -2.14 8.34 27.76
CA LEU A 302 -0.83 7.78 28.13
C LEU A 302 -0.95 6.53 29.01
N ARG A 303 -2.16 6.09 29.38
CA ARG A 303 -2.39 4.88 30.17
C ARG A 303 -2.07 3.59 29.40
N GLU A 304 -2.14 3.62 28.06
CA GLU A 304 -1.76 2.49 27.23
C GLU A 304 -0.33 2.67 26.70
N HIS A 305 0.62 1.92 27.26
CA HIS A 305 2.00 1.94 26.80
C HIS A 305 2.09 1.40 25.36
N ARG A 306 2.34 2.28 24.39
CA ARG A 306 2.48 1.93 22.97
C ARG A 306 3.91 2.01 22.43
N ALA A 307 4.74 2.86 23.03
CA ALA A 307 6.11 3.13 22.62
C ALA A 307 6.90 3.76 23.78
N PRO A 308 8.24 3.72 23.76
CA PRO A 308 9.07 4.47 24.70
C PRO A 308 8.80 5.98 24.62
N SER A 309 8.88 6.69 25.76
CA SER A 309 8.52 8.12 25.87
C SER A 309 9.38 9.07 25.02
N TRP A 310 10.56 8.64 24.59
CA TRP A 310 11.44 9.41 23.70
C TRP A 310 11.15 9.17 22.20
N SER A 311 10.23 8.25 21.89
CA SER A 311 9.78 7.98 20.53
C SER A 311 8.68 8.94 20.11
N TRP A 312 8.70 9.39 18.86
CA TRP A 312 7.56 10.13 18.27
C TRP A 312 6.27 9.30 18.29
N ALA A 313 6.38 7.96 18.35
CA ALA A 313 5.25 7.04 18.38
C ALA A 313 4.57 6.95 19.76
N SER A 314 5.10 7.61 20.80
CA SER A 314 4.41 7.67 22.10
C SER A 314 3.23 8.64 22.12
N LEU A 315 3.13 9.51 21.11
CA LEU A 315 1.99 10.41 20.89
C LEU A 315 0.88 9.75 20.07
#